data_AF-A0A9E1MFH3-F1
#
_entry.id   AF-A0A9E1MFH3-F1
#
_cell.length_a   1.000
_cell.length_b   1.000
_cell.length_c   1.000
_cell.angle_alpha   90.00
_cell.angle_beta   90.00
_cell.angle_gamma   90.00
#
_symmetry.space_group_name_H-M   'P 1'
#
loop_
_entity.id
_entity.type
_entity.pdbx_description
1 polymer ?
#
loop_
_entity_poly.entity_id
_entity_poly.type
_entity_poly.pdbx_seq_one_letter_code
_entity_poly.pdbx_strand_id
1 'polypeptide(L)' 'MTIKEARYLSGLTQKEVSVLLEIPLRTLENWESGVRVPPVYVEKLIVEKLVSVKKERG' A
#
# COMPACT_ATOMS: atom_id res chain seq x y z
N MET A 1 -2.75 -11.05 1.26
CA MET A 1 -3.52 -9.85 0.88
C MET A 1 -2.65 -9.01 -0.04
N THR A 2 -3.26 -8.33 -0.99
CA THR A 2 -2.60 -7.40 -1.92
C THR A 2 -2.38 -6.04 -1.26
N ILE A 3 -1.55 -5.18 -1.86
CA ILE A 3 -1.39 -3.77 -1.44
C ILE A 3 -2.74 -3.05 -1.40
N LYS A 4 -3.60 -3.28 -2.40
CA LYS A 4 -4.92 -2.65 -2.52
C LYS A 4 -5.83 -3.04 -1.35
N GLU A 5 -5.87 -4.32 -1.01
CA GLU A 5 -6.65 -4.82 0.14
C GLU A 5 -6.13 -4.24 1.46
N ALA A 6 -4.82 -4.25 1.67
CA ALA A 6 -4.19 -3.70 2.87
C ALA A 6 -4.49 -2.20 3.02
N ARG A 7 -4.45 -1.43 1.93
CA ARG A 7 -4.78 -0.01 1.90
C ARG A 7 -6.25 0.25 2.27
N TYR A 8 -7.18 -0.54 1.73
CA TYR A 8 -8.59 -0.39 2.11
C TYR A 8 -8.80 -0.72 3.60
N LEU A 9 -8.11 -1.74 4.13
CA LEU A 9 -8.16 -2.07 5.55
C LEU A 9 -7.61 -0.96 6.44
N SER A 10 -6.59 -0.22 5.98
CA SER A 10 -6.00 0.90 6.72
C SER A 10 -6.83 2.19 6.62
N GLY A 11 -7.84 2.24 5.76
CA GLY A 11 -8.65 3.44 5.51
C GLY A 11 -7.88 4.57 4.83
N LEU A 12 -6.80 4.26 4.11
CA LEU A 12 -6.00 5.26 3.39
C LEU A 12 -6.37 5.33 1.90
N THR A 13 -6.28 6.52 1.34
CA THR A 13 -6.29 6.76 -0.12
C THR A 13 -4.92 6.42 -0.72
N GLN A 14 -4.87 6.20 -2.04
CA GLN A 14 -3.59 5.96 -2.74
C GLN A 14 -2.62 7.14 -2.57
N LYS A 15 -3.14 8.38 -2.54
CA LYS A 15 -2.33 9.59 -2.31
C LYS A 15 -1.71 9.61 -0.91
N GLU A 16 -2.46 9.23 0.12
CA GLU A 16 -1.92 9.13 1.49
C GLU A 16 -0.85 8.05 1.61
N VAL A 17 -1.04 6.88 0.97
CA VAL A 17 -0.03 5.83 0.95
C VAL A 17 1.23 6.28 0.20
N SER A 18 1.07 6.99 -0.92
CA SER A 18 2.18 7.56 -1.69
C SER A 18 3.03 8.49 -0.84
N VAL A 19 2.40 9.38 -0.06
CA VAL A 19 3.09 10.28 0.86
C VAL A 19 3.72 9.52 2.03
N LEU A 20 2.97 8.60 2.65
CA LEU A 20 3.40 7.84 3.83
C LEU A 20 4.65 6.98 3.57
N LEU A 21 4.72 6.35 2.40
CA LEU A 21 5.77 5.40 2.04
C LEU A 21 6.81 5.99 1.09
N GLU A 22 6.64 7.26 0.70
CA GLU A 22 7.48 7.95 -0.29
C GLU A 22 7.55 7.20 -1.64
N ILE A 23 6.45 6.52 -2.00
CA ILE A 23 6.32 5.79 -3.26
C ILE A 23 5.58 6.68 -4.26
N PRO A 24 6.08 6.88 -5.48
CA PRO A 24 5.35 7.65 -6.48
C PRO A 24 3.94 7.12 -6.69
N LEU A 25 2.93 8.01 -6.72
CA LEU A 25 1.52 7.63 -6.85
C LEU A 25 1.28 6.71 -8.05
N ARG A 26 1.88 7.01 -9.20
CA ARG A 26 1.78 6.20 -10.43
C ARG A 26 2.33 4.78 -10.24
N THR A 27 3.36 4.61 -9.41
CA THR A 27 3.92 3.29 -9.08
C THR A 27 2.93 2.49 -8.26
N LEU A 28 2.35 3.09 -7.23
CA LEU A 28 1.32 2.45 -6.40
C LEU A 28 0.08 2.07 -7.23
N GLU A 29 -0.40 2.97 -8.10
CA GLU A 29 -1.51 2.69 -9.01
C GLU A 29 -1.22 1.49 -9.92
N ASN A 30 -0.02 1.44 -10.51
CA ASN A 30 0.37 0.33 -11.38
C ASN A 30 0.45 -1.00 -10.64
N TRP A 31 0.86 -0.99 -9.37
CA TRP A 31 0.84 -2.19 -8.52
C TRP A 31 -0.58 -2.61 -8.14
N GLU A 32 -1.43 -1.68 -7.72
CA GLU A 32 -2.83 -2.00 -7.34
C GLU A 32 -3.72 -2.39 -8.53
N SER A 33 -3.37 -1.98 -9.74
CA SER A 33 -4.07 -2.35 -10.99
C SER A 33 -3.50 -3.60 -11.66
N GLY A 34 -2.38 -4.15 -11.17
CA GLY A 34 -1.71 -5.30 -11.78
C GLY A 34 -0.95 -4.99 -13.07
N VAL A 35 -0.86 -3.72 -13.49
CA VAL A 35 -0.04 -3.27 -14.63
C VAL A 35 1.44 -3.59 -14.41
N ARG A 36 1.89 -3.51 -13.15
CA ARG A 36 3.21 -3.97 -12.72
C ARG A 36 3.07 -4.78 -11.45
N VAL A 37 3.94 -5.77 -11.29
CA VAL A 37 4.04 -6.53 -10.04
C VAL A 37 5.23 -5.99 -9.24
N PRO A 38 5.05 -5.55 -7.99
CA PRO A 38 6.17 -5.17 -7.13
C PRO A 38 7.07 -6.39 -6.85
N PRO A 39 8.35 -6.19 -6.53
CA PRO A 39 9.14 -7.28 -5.94
C PRO A 39 8.44 -7.83 -4.69
N VAL A 40 8.51 -9.15 -4.50
CA VAL A 40 7.78 -9.85 -3.41
C VAL A 40 8.07 -9.26 -2.03
N TYR A 41 9.32 -8.87 -1.75
CA TYR A 41 9.67 -8.27 -0.47
C TYR A 41 9.06 -6.86 -0.29
N VAL A 42 8.96 -6.08 -1.38
CA VAL A 42 8.34 -4.75 -1.37
C VAL A 42 6.86 -4.87 -1.05
N GLU A 43 6.16 -5.81 -1.70
CA GLU A 43 4.75 -6.07 -1.42
C GLU A 43 4.52 -6.42 0.05
N LYS A 44 5.34 -7.33 0.61
CA LYS A 44 5.26 -7.73 2.01
C LYS A 44 5.44 -6.54 2.96
N LEU A 45 6.45 -5.70 2.75
CA LEU A 45 6.74 -4.53 3.59
C LEU A 45 5.61 -3.49 3.54
N ILE A 46 5.08 -3.22 2.35
CA ILE A 46 3.96 -2.28 2.18
C ILE A 46 2.72 -2.81 2.90
N VAL A 47 2.37 -4.07 2.70
CA VAL A 47 1.22 -4.72 3.35
C VAL A 47 1.35 -4.67 4.86
N GLU A 48 2.51 -5.03 5.40
CA GLU A 48 2.77 -5.01 6.84
C GLU A 48 2.59 -3.60 7.42
N LYS A 49 3.14 -2.57 6.76
CA LYS A 49 3.00 -1.18 7.21
C LYS A 49 1.56 -0.69 7.18
N LEU A 50 0.81 -0.99 6.11
CA LEU A 50 -0.60 -0.58 6.01
C LEU A 50 -1.48 -1.26 7.07
N VAL A 51 -1.22 -2.53 7.35
CA VAL A 51 -1.90 -3.26 8.43
C VAL A 51 -1.54 -2.69 9.81
N SER A 52 -0.30 -2.22 10.02
CA SER A 52 0.09 -1.57 11.29
C SER A 52 -0.65 -0.25 11.50
N VAL A 53 -0.81 0.57 10.45
CA VAL A 53 -1.53 1.86 10.51
C VAL A 53 -2.97 1.69 10.99
N LYS A 54 -3.65 0.59 10.61
CA LYS A 54 -4.99 0.29 11.12
C LYS A 54 -5.02 0.14 12.65
N LYS A 55 -3.99 -0.49 13.23
CA LYS A 55 -3.89 -0.72 14.69
C LYS A 55 -3.64 0.58 15.45
N GLU A 56 -2.93 1.52 14.85
CA GLU A 56 -2.61 2.83 15.47
C GLU A 56 -3.80 3.80 15.46
N ARG A 57 -4.77 3.59 14.57
CA ARG A 57 -5.99 4.42 14.43
C ARG A 57 -7.21 3.86 15.15
N GLY A 58 -7.12 2.64 15.69
CA GLY A 58 -8.22 1.91 16.33
C GLY A 58 -8.14 1.87 17.84
#